data_AF-A0A914HRZ1-F1
#
_entry.id   AF-A0A914HRZ1-F1
#
_cell.length_a   1.000
_cell.length_b   1.000
_cell.length_c   1.000
_cell.angle_alpha   90.00
_cell.angle_beta   90.00
_cell.angle_gamma   90.00
#
_symmetry.space_group_name_H-M   'P 1'
#
loop_
_entity.id
_entity.type
_entity.pdbx_description
1 polymer ?
#
loop_
_entity_poly.entity_id
_entity_poly.type
_entity_poly.pdbx_seq_one_letter_code
_entity_poly.pdbx_strand_id
1 'polypeptide(L)'
;MKAELKRDGFKNSYKQEIDKTVAKELGLNFVTIYKWKRKLGQTEPNYKYAHSEQIKLMKRYYEIKDQKSKINDADIAKMLKIGKGTLYKWKRQFKRQKFHPNSVD
;
A
#
# COMPACT_ATOMS: atom_id res chain seq x y z
N MET A 1 15.33 -23.99 -0.52
CA MET A 1 15.84 -22.68 -0.98
C MET A 1 14.66 -21.80 -1.34
N LYS A 2 14.55 -20.59 -0.78
CA LYS A 2 13.46 -19.64 -1.07
C LYS A 2 13.85 -18.82 -2.30
N ALA A 3 13.28 -19.13 -3.45
CA ALA A 3 13.40 -18.31 -4.65
C ALA A 3 12.37 -17.17 -4.60
N GLU A 4 12.88 -15.95 -4.79
CA GLU A 4 12.16 -14.70 -4.77
C GLU A 4 11.12 -14.63 -5.90
N LEU A 5 9.83 -14.62 -5.54
CA LEU A 5 8.76 -14.20 -6.45
C LEU A 5 8.85 -12.67 -6.64
N LYS A 6 9.64 -12.24 -7.62
CA LYS A 6 9.51 -10.91 -8.22
C LYS A 6 8.09 -10.81 -8.77
N ARG A 7 7.22 -10.01 -8.13
CA ARG A 7 5.90 -9.68 -8.68
C ARG A 7 6.11 -8.92 -9.99
N ASP A 8 5.69 -9.55 -11.08
CA ASP A 8 5.68 -9.02 -12.43
C ASP A 8 5.10 -7.60 -12.50
N GLY A 9 5.94 -6.64 -12.88
CA GLY A 9 5.53 -5.32 -13.33
C GLY A 9 4.81 -5.31 -14.70
N PHE A 10 4.47 -6.48 -15.25
CA PHE A 10 4.08 -6.65 -16.65
C PHE A 10 2.58 -6.48 -16.93
N LYS A 11 1.70 -6.53 -15.92
CA LYS A 11 0.23 -6.46 -16.13
C LYS A 11 -0.35 -5.05 -16.29
N ASN A 12 0.44 -4.00 -16.06
CA ASN A 12 -0.09 -2.63 -15.96
C ASN A 12 0.22 -1.72 -17.17
N SER A 13 1.15 -2.09 -18.05
CA SER A 13 1.51 -1.25 -19.21
C SER A 13 0.47 -1.32 -20.32
N TYR A 14 0.00 -2.52 -20.69
CA TYR A 14 -0.97 -2.70 -21.78
C TYR A 14 -2.32 -2.03 -21.52
N LYS A 15 -2.84 -2.11 -20.28
CA LYS A 15 -4.07 -1.41 -19.88
C LYS A 15 -3.94 0.13 -19.97
N GLN A 16 -2.75 0.67 -19.73
CA GLN A 16 -2.51 2.11 -19.83
C GLN A 16 -2.47 2.59 -21.28
N GLU A 17 -2.00 1.76 -22.22
CA GLU A 17 -2.01 2.11 -23.65
C GLU A 17 -3.43 2.16 -24.23
N ILE A 18 -4.30 1.19 -23.88
CA ILE A 18 -5.72 1.25 -24.27
C ILE A 18 -6.39 2.51 -23.71
N ASP A 19 -6.10 2.85 -22.45
CA ASP A 19 -6.69 4.04 -21.81
C ASP A 19 -6.22 5.35 -22.44
N LYS A 20 -4.98 5.38 -22.94
CA LYS A 20 -4.48 6.52 -23.74
C LYS A 20 -5.17 6.62 -25.10
N THR A 21 -5.37 5.50 -25.78
CA THR A 21 -6.09 5.48 -27.07
C THR A 21 -7.53 5.94 -26.90
N VAL A 22 -8.25 5.38 -25.94
CA VAL A 22 -9.63 5.78 -25.62
C VAL A 22 -9.70 7.26 -25.22
N ALA A 23 -8.75 7.74 -24.43
CA ALA A 23 -8.70 9.15 -24.07
C ALA A 23 -8.50 10.05 -25.31
N LYS A 24 -7.61 9.65 -26.23
CA LYS A 24 -7.35 10.38 -27.48
C LYS A 24 -8.59 10.43 -28.39
N GLU A 25 -9.28 9.30 -28.57
CA GLU A 25 -10.49 9.21 -29.38
C GLU A 25 -11.64 10.05 -28.81
N LEU A 26 -11.77 10.09 -27.49
CA LEU A 26 -12.80 10.87 -26.79
C LEU A 26 -12.42 12.35 -26.58
N GLY A 27 -11.23 12.78 -27.00
CA GLY A 27 -10.73 14.15 -26.76
C GLY A 27 -10.51 14.47 -25.27
N LEU A 28 -10.29 13.45 -24.44
CA LEU A 28 -10.11 13.57 -23.01
C LEU A 28 -8.64 13.43 -22.60
N ASN A 29 -8.31 13.95 -21.42
CA ASN A 29 -7.05 13.64 -20.78
C ASN A 29 -7.08 12.20 -20.21
N PHE A 30 -6.00 11.43 -20.39
CA PHE A 30 -5.88 10.07 -19.85
C PHE A 30 -6.15 9.99 -18.33
N VAL A 31 -5.80 11.06 -17.59
CA VAL A 31 -6.05 11.17 -16.14
C VAL A 31 -7.54 11.14 -15.84
N THR A 32 -8.39 11.66 -16.74
CA THR A 32 -9.85 11.64 -16.60
C THR A 32 -10.39 10.21 -16.68
N ILE A 33 -9.97 9.44 -17.69
CA ILE A 33 -10.33 8.02 -17.85
C ILE A 33 -9.86 7.22 -16.63
N TYR A 34 -8.61 7.42 -16.19
CA TYR A 34 -8.07 6.76 -15.00
C TYR A 34 -8.90 7.06 -13.73
N LYS A 35 -9.29 8.32 -13.51
CA LYS A 35 -10.13 8.71 -12.37
C LYS A 35 -11.51 8.07 -12.41
N TRP A 36 -12.12 7.98 -13.60
CA TRP A 36 -13.43 7.32 -13.75
C TRP A 36 -13.35 5.83 -13.46
N LYS A 37 -12.38 5.13 -14.03
CA LYS A 37 -12.14 3.71 -13.71
C LYS A 37 -11.92 3.49 -12.23
N ARG A 38 -11.18 4.38 -11.57
CA ARG A 38 -10.97 4.31 -10.12
C ARG A 38 -12.26 4.51 -9.32
N LYS A 39 -13.12 5.45 -9.72
CA LYS A 39 -14.45 5.63 -9.11
C LYS A 39 -15.34 4.41 -9.30
N LEU A 40 -15.24 3.75 -10.44
CA LEU A 40 -15.99 2.54 -10.78
C LEU A 40 -15.35 1.24 -10.25
N GLY A 41 -14.25 1.33 -9.47
CA GLY A 41 -13.57 0.15 -8.94
C GLY A 41 -12.82 -0.71 -9.97
N GLN A 42 -12.67 -0.23 -11.20
CA GLN A 42 -12.03 -0.94 -12.31
C GLN A 42 -10.49 -0.82 -12.31
N THR A 43 -9.93 -0.03 -11.40
CA THR A 43 -8.49 -0.01 -11.16
C THR A 43 -8.19 -0.78 -9.89
N GLU A 44 -7.37 -1.83 -9.99
CA GLU A 44 -6.74 -2.37 -8.79
C GLU A 44 -5.84 -1.29 -8.19
N PRO A 45 -5.97 -0.98 -6.90
CA PRO A 45 -5.06 -0.06 -6.27
C PRO A 45 -3.66 -0.67 -6.28
N ASN A 46 -2.71 0.03 -6.91
CA ASN A 46 -1.31 -0.34 -6.94
C ASN A 46 -0.68 -0.09 -5.56
N TYR A 47 -1.04 -0.92 -4.57
CA TYR A 47 -0.45 -0.87 -3.25
C TYR A 47 0.87 -1.65 -3.27
N LYS A 48 1.95 -0.98 -2.88
CA LYS A 48 3.27 -1.62 -2.65
C LYS A 48 3.19 -2.79 -1.65
N TYR A 49 2.21 -2.77 -0.75
CA TYR A 49 2.01 -3.77 0.30
C TYR A 49 0.56 -4.26 0.29
N ALA A 50 0.37 -5.58 0.30
CA ALA A 50 -0.96 -6.17 0.47
C ALA A 50 -1.52 -5.82 1.85
N HIS A 51 -2.86 -5.72 2.00
CA HIS A 51 -3.45 -5.30 3.27
C HIS A 51 -3.05 -6.23 4.45
N SER A 52 -3.01 -7.54 4.23
CA SER A 52 -2.55 -8.52 5.21
C SER A 52 -1.08 -8.31 5.63
N GLU A 53 -0.22 -7.87 4.71
CA GLU A 53 1.17 -7.52 4.98
C GLU A 53 1.27 -6.25 5.84
N GLN A 54 0.42 -5.25 5.56
CA GLN A 54 0.32 -4.04 6.39
C GLN A 54 -0.07 -4.37 7.82
N ILE A 55 -1.06 -5.25 8.02
CA ILE A 55 -1.48 -5.71 9.35
C ILE A 55 -0.32 -6.39 10.08
N LYS A 56 0.38 -7.33 9.42
CA LYS A 56 1.53 -8.03 10.02
C LYS A 56 2.64 -7.07 10.45
N LEU A 57 3.00 -6.12 9.59
CA LEU A 57 4.03 -5.12 9.90
C LEU A 57 3.60 -4.17 11.04
N MET A 58 2.31 -3.80 11.10
CA MET A 58 1.79 -2.97 12.18
C MET A 58 1.73 -3.72 13.51
N LYS A 59 1.37 -5.02 13.53
CA LYS A 59 1.48 -5.85 14.75
C LYS A 59 2.93 -5.84 15.26
N ARG A 60 3.89 -6.09 14.37
CA ARG A 60 5.32 -6.07 14.73
C ARG A 60 5.80 -4.70 15.24
N TYR A 61 5.30 -3.61 14.66
CA TYR A 61 5.58 -2.25 15.16
C TYR A 61 5.15 -2.08 16.62
N TYR A 62 3.94 -2.53 16.98
CA TYR A 62 3.45 -2.40 18.35
C TYR A 62 4.19 -3.32 19.33
N GLU A 63 4.53 -4.54 18.93
CA GLU A 63 5.41 -5.43 19.73
C GLU A 63 6.76 -4.76 20.04
N ILE A 64 7.41 -4.15 19.05
CA ILE A 64 8.70 -3.46 19.25
C ILE A 64 8.52 -2.25 20.18
N LYS A 65 7.42 -1.49 20.03
CA LYS A 65 7.12 -0.34 20.90
C LYS A 65 6.88 -0.74 22.35
N ASP A 66 6.20 -1.86 22.57
CA ASP A 66 5.93 -2.41 23.89
C ASP A 66 7.22 -2.90 24.56
N GLN A 67 8.05 -3.65 23.82
CA GLN A 67 9.33 -4.18 24.34
C GLN A 67 10.42 -3.12 24.51
N LYS A 68 10.41 -2.05 23.71
CA LYS A 68 11.47 -1.04 23.66
C LYS A 68 10.87 0.36 23.71
N SER A 69 10.39 0.78 24.88
CA SER A 69 9.61 2.04 25.01
C SER A 69 10.33 3.31 24.49
N LYS A 70 11.67 3.32 24.42
CA LYS A 70 12.48 4.47 23.97
C LYS A 70 12.86 4.48 22.48
N ILE A 71 12.58 3.43 21.70
CA ILE A 71 12.92 3.46 20.27
C ILE A 71 11.97 4.38 19.50
N ASN A 72 12.51 5.24 18.64
CA ASN A 72 11.69 6.16 17.84
C ASN A 72 11.07 5.46 16.61
N ASP A 73 10.03 6.07 16.03
CA ASP A 73 9.30 5.48 14.90
C ASP A 73 10.16 5.36 13.63
N ALA A 74 11.15 6.24 13.46
CA ALA A 74 12.03 6.21 12.29
C ALA A 74 12.96 4.99 12.31
N ASP A 75 13.46 4.63 13.49
CA ASP A 75 14.31 3.45 13.66
C ASP A 75 13.50 2.17 13.57
N ILE A 76 12.26 2.14 14.08
CA ILE A 76 11.36 1.01 13.83
C ILE A 76 11.06 0.87 12.32
N ALA A 77 10.83 1.98 11.61
CA ALA A 77 10.61 1.93 10.16
C ALA A 77 11.80 1.31 9.41
N LYS A 78 13.04 1.66 9.82
CA LYS A 78 14.26 1.03 9.29
C LYS A 78 14.31 -0.47 9.61
N MET A 79 14.04 -0.86 10.86
CA MET A 79 14.00 -2.26 11.27
C MET A 79 12.99 -3.08 10.46
N LEU A 80 11.83 -2.50 10.18
CA LEU A 80 10.76 -3.11 9.40
C LEU A 80 10.96 -2.98 7.88
N LYS A 81 12.05 -2.33 7.43
CA LYS A 81 12.35 -2.05 6.01
C LYS A 81 11.18 -1.37 5.27
N ILE A 82 10.48 -0.47 5.94
CA ILE A 82 9.40 0.34 5.38
C ILE A 82 9.78 1.82 5.34
N GLY A 83 9.22 2.55 4.38
CA GLY A 83 9.42 4.00 4.32
C GLY A 83 8.79 4.69 5.53
N LYS A 84 9.47 5.70 6.09
CA LYS A 84 8.97 6.50 7.23
C LYS A 84 7.56 7.04 6.96
N GLY A 85 7.32 7.63 5.79
CA GLY A 85 6.00 8.13 5.39
C GLY A 85 4.92 7.05 5.32
N THR A 86 5.29 5.83 4.88
CA THR A 86 4.39 4.68 4.86
C THR A 86 3.95 4.30 6.26
N LEU A 87 4.89 4.21 7.21
CA LEU A 87 4.59 3.92 8.61
C LEU A 87 3.66 4.96 9.23
N TYR A 88 3.92 6.26 9.04
CA TYR A 88 3.03 7.32 9.55
C TYR A 88 1.62 7.23 8.97
N LYS A 89 1.51 6.99 7.66
CA LYS A 89 0.21 6.82 6.99
C LYS A 89 -0.56 5.66 7.59
N TRP A 90 0.08 4.50 7.77
CA TRP A 90 -0.55 3.33 8.38
C TRP A 90 -0.93 3.60 9.83
N LYS A 91 -0.06 4.19 10.64
CA LYS A 91 -0.39 4.54 12.03
C LYS A 91 -1.66 5.39 12.12
N ARG A 92 -1.80 6.38 11.24
CA ARG A 92 -3.02 7.22 11.16
C ARG A 92 -4.24 6.43 10.71
N GLN A 93 -4.09 5.54 9.72
CA GLN A 93 -5.16 4.69 9.20
C GLN A 93 -5.68 3.71 10.27
N PHE A 94 -4.77 2.95 10.89
CA PHE A 94 -5.11 1.96 11.90
C PHE A 94 -5.66 2.60 13.18
N LYS A 95 -5.18 3.80 13.57
CA LYS A 95 -5.77 4.57 14.69
C LYS A 95 -7.23 4.93 14.42
N ARG A 96 -7.58 5.34 13.19
CA ARG A 96 -8.97 5.65 12.80
C ARG A 96 -9.87 4.42 12.79
N GLN A 97 -9.31 3.26 12.48
CA GLN A 97 -10.02 1.99 12.44
C GLN A 97 -10.15 1.33 13.83
N LYS A 98 -9.73 2.01 14.91
CA LYS A 98 -9.66 1.45 16.27
C LYS A 98 -8.95 0.10 16.33
N PHE A 99 -7.95 -0.10 15.47
CA PHE A 99 -7.22 -1.35 15.42
C PHE A 99 -6.46 -1.58 16.72
N HIS A 100 -6.75 -2.69 17.39
CA HIS A 100 -5.92 -3.19 18.47
C HIS A 100 -4.97 -4.25 17.91
N PRO A 101 -3.65 -4.12 18.10
CA PRO A 101 -2.70 -5.15 17.67
C PRO A 101 -2.99 -6.54 18.27
N ASN A 102 -3.71 -6.57 19.39
CA ASN A 102 -4.12 -7.75 20.14
C ASN A 102 -5.62 -8.09 20.03
N SER A 103 -6.40 -7.43 19.16
CA SER A 103 -7.74 -7.95 18.84
C SER A 103 -7.54 -9.20 17.99
N VAL A 104 -7.58 -10.35 18.65
CA VAL A 104 -7.34 -11.69 18.12
C VAL A 104 -8.49 -12.08 17.16
N ASP A 105 -8.16 -12.90 16.16
CA ASP A 105 -9.12 -13.76 15.46
C ASP A 105 -9.87 -14.68 16.44
#